data_AF-A0A832B348-F1
#
_entry.id   AF-A0A832B348-F1
#
_cell.length_a   1.000
_cell.length_b   1.000
_cell.length_c   1.000
_cell.angle_alpha   90.00
_cell.angle_beta   90.00
_cell.angle_gamma   90.00
#
_symmetry.space_group_name_H-M   'P 1'
#
loop_
_entity.id
_entity.type
_entity.pdbx_description
1 polymer ?
#
loop_
_entity_poly.entity_id
_entity_poly.type
_entity_poly.pdbx_seq_one_letter_code
_entity_poly.pdbx_strand_id
1 'polypeptide(L)'
;MTKASASGEQAILLADVDEAARIVAPLWPLSSFIAVNPLWGLREHSFDRAVELSARFLGVHGYPSPDLYADAVRTGRLVPEDLWHALDEHGSEKTAGRPAADGEVGASGTVRARGARAGGTTTLARYDASRGTRLAESTDAEVARWCAAYAAGVLAHPDGGGLYAAWRWVVARDPATRRLAGVRGRAVLASLPDRAEDAILASLERLGVAGVDRMDELSGQLARLPGWAGHAL
;
A
#
# COMPACT_ATOMS: atom_id res chain seq x y z
N MET A 1 19.33 14.18 -27.41
CA MET A 1 18.56 14.78 -26.30
C MET A 1 18.45 13.82 -25.11
N THR A 2 19.54 13.20 -24.62
CA THR A 2 19.37 11.78 -24.19
C THR A 2 20.04 11.34 -22.89
N LYS A 3 20.68 12.22 -22.10
CA LYS A 3 21.26 11.82 -20.80
C LYS A 3 20.77 12.68 -19.62
N ALA A 4 20.60 13.98 -19.84
CA ALA A 4 20.04 14.89 -18.84
C ALA A 4 18.54 14.64 -18.56
N SER A 5 17.72 14.38 -19.60
CA SER A 5 16.31 14.00 -19.40
C SER A 5 16.15 12.67 -18.67
N ALA A 6 16.98 11.67 -19.00
CA ALA A 6 16.94 10.35 -18.35
C ALA A 6 17.30 10.47 -16.86
N SER A 7 18.32 11.28 -16.51
CA SER A 7 18.69 11.53 -15.12
C SER A 7 17.60 12.30 -14.34
N GLY A 8 16.86 13.20 -15.00
CA GLY A 8 15.75 13.92 -14.39
C GLY A 8 14.53 13.04 -14.13
N GLU A 9 14.17 12.18 -15.07
CA GLU A 9 13.06 11.23 -14.91
C GLU A 9 13.35 10.18 -13.82
N GLN A 10 14.60 9.72 -13.74
CA GLN A 10 15.05 8.84 -12.65
C GLN A 10 14.95 9.52 -11.28
N ALA A 11 15.33 10.79 -11.17
CA ALA A 11 15.22 11.52 -9.91
C ALA A 11 13.75 11.68 -9.45
N ILE A 12 12.85 11.96 -10.39
CA ILE A 12 11.40 12.03 -10.12
C ILE A 12 10.89 10.66 -9.67
N LEU A 13 11.28 9.58 -10.35
CA LEU A 13 10.90 8.23 -9.97
C LEU A 13 11.35 7.87 -8.55
N LEU A 14 12.58 8.21 -8.17
CA LEU A 14 13.08 7.92 -6.83
C LEU A 14 12.28 8.69 -5.77
N ALA A 15 11.95 9.95 -6.03
CA ALA A 15 11.05 10.72 -5.15
C ALA A 15 9.65 10.11 -5.06
N ASP A 16 9.10 9.62 -6.18
CA ASP A 16 7.81 8.91 -6.21
C ASP A 16 7.86 7.62 -5.37
N VAL A 17 8.96 6.85 -5.47
CA VAL A 17 9.15 5.62 -4.69
C VAL A 17 9.28 5.92 -3.20
N ASP A 18 10.07 6.93 -2.83
CA ASP A 18 10.25 7.34 -1.42
C ASP A 18 8.92 7.81 -0.81
N GLU A 19 8.13 8.57 -1.56
CA GLU A 19 6.81 9.02 -1.10
C GLU A 19 5.83 7.84 -1.01
N ALA A 20 5.84 6.93 -1.98
CA ALA A 20 4.97 5.75 -1.98
C ALA A 20 5.29 4.80 -0.80
N ALA A 21 6.57 4.69 -0.44
CA ALA A 21 7.03 3.87 0.68
C ALA A 21 6.48 4.31 2.03
N ARG A 22 6.06 5.57 2.19
CA ARG A 22 5.49 6.09 3.44
C ARG A 22 4.21 5.39 3.89
N ILE A 23 3.51 4.70 2.99
CA ILE A 23 2.32 3.91 3.36
C ILE A 23 2.69 2.72 4.24
N VAL A 24 3.92 2.23 4.16
CA VAL A 24 4.43 1.13 4.98
C VAL A 24 5.11 1.74 6.20
N ALA A 25 4.57 1.45 7.39
CA ALA A 25 5.21 1.88 8.63
C ALA A 25 6.55 1.13 8.81
N PRO A 26 7.65 1.82 9.19
CA PRO A 26 8.92 1.18 9.43
C PRO A 26 8.81 0.21 10.60
N LEU A 27 9.38 -0.99 10.45
CA LEU A 27 9.41 -2.04 11.46
C LEU A 27 10.81 -2.15 12.05
N TRP A 28 10.88 -2.01 13.37
CA TRP A 28 12.10 -2.13 14.16
C TRP A 28 12.58 -3.59 14.27
N PRO A 29 13.85 -3.83 14.70
CA PRO A 29 14.37 -5.19 14.83
C PRO A 29 13.45 -6.09 15.65
N LEU A 30 13.22 -7.32 15.16
CA LEU A 30 12.36 -8.33 15.80
C LEU A 30 12.77 -8.69 17.24
N SER A 31 13.97 -8.29 17.65
CA SER A 31 14.49 -8.45 19.02
C SER A 31 13.87 -7.48 20.03
N SER A 32 13.09 -6.49 19.59
CA SER A 32 12.50 -5.46 20.47
C SER A 32 10.99 -5.35 20.23
N PHE A 33 10.17 -5.66 21.25
CA PHE A 33 8.73 -5.45 21.19
C PHE A 33 8.42 -3.96 21.34
N ILE A 34 8.07 -3.30 20.24
CA ILE A 34 7.73 -1.86 20.21
C ILE A 34 6.36 -1.74 19.56
N ALA A 35 5.44 -1.03 20.22
CA ALA A 35 4.20 -0.62 19.59
C ALA A 35 4.53 0.39 18.47
N VAL A 36 4.37 -0.02 17.22
CA VAL A 36 4.58 0.86 16.06
C VAL A 36 3.25 1.55 15.74
N ASN A 37 3.27 2.88 15.62
CA ASN A 37 2.14 3.64 15.09
C ASN A 37 2.00 3.31 13.58
N PRO A 38 0.91 2.65 13.14
CA PRO A 38 0.72 2.30 11.73
C PRO A 38 0.66 3.52 10.80
N LEU A 39 0.36 4.70 11.35
CA LEU A 39 0.27 5.96 10.62
C LEU A 39 1.60 6.76 10.65
N TRP A 40 2.71 6.17 11.13
CA TRP A 40 3.97 6.89 11.32
C TRP A 40 4.51 7.55 10.03
N GLY A 41 4.41 6.87 8.89
CA GLY A 41 4.84 7.45 7.60
C GLY A 41 3.91 8.57 7.10
N LEU A 42 2.71 8.70 7.68
CA LEU A 42 1.66 9.62 7.27
C LEU A 42 1.48 10.80 8.24
N ARG A 43 2.44 11.03 9.14
CA ARG A 43 2.38 12.07 10.20
C ARG A 43 2.31 13.51 9.67
N GLU A 44 2.76 13.74 8.44
CA GLU A 44 2.68 15.04 7.79
C GLU A 44 1.27 15.35 7.26
N HIS A 45 0.37 14.37 7.27
CA HIS A 45 -1.04 14.54 6.91
C HIS A 45 -1.91 14.75 8.15
N SER A 46 -3.09 15.34 7.96
CA SER A 46 -4.13 15.32 8.99
C SER A 46 -4.51 13.88 9.33
N PHE A 47 -4.99 13.65 10.56
CA PHE A 47 -5.40 12.32 11.00
C PHE A 47 -6.43 11.68 10.05
N ASP A 48 -7.44 12.43 9.65
CA ASP A 48 -8.48 11.97 8.72
C ASP A 48 -7.89 11.55 7.37
N ARG A 49 -6.91 12.31 6.86
CA ARG A 49 -6.26 11.99 5.59
C ARG A 49 -5.35 10.77 5.72
N ALA A 50 -4.64 10.63 6.84
CA ALA A 50 -3.81 9.45 7.12
C ALA A 50 -4.66 8.17 7.23
N VAL A 51 -5.81 8.25 7.90
CA VAL A 51 -6.77 7.14 7.97
C VAL A 51 -7.36 6.82 6.61
N GLU A 52 -7.73 7.82 5.80
CA GLU A 52 -8.24 7.60 4.44
C GLU A 52 -7.23 6.86 3.55
N LEU A 53 -5.97 7.31 3.56
CA LEU A 53 -4.89 6.67 2.80
C LEU A 53 -4.63 5.24 3.28
N SER A 54 -4.59 5.03 4.59
CA SER A 54 -4.37 3.70 5.17
C SER A 54 -5.53 2.76 4.86
N ALA A 55 -6.78 3.21 4.96
CA ALA A 55 -7.95 2.43 4.58
C ALA A 55 -7.93 2.05 3.10
N ARG A 56 -7.52 2.98 2.24
CA ARG A 56 -7.44 2.79 0.79
C ARG A 56 -6.42 1.73 0.40
N PHE A 57 -5.23 1.74 1.00
CA PHE A 57 -4.11 0.88 0.57
C PHE A 57 -3.92 -0.36 1.44
N LEU A 58 -4.12 -0.25 2.74
CA LEU A 58 -3.89 -1.34 3.71
C LEU A 58 -5.20 -2.06 4.11
N GLY A 59 -6.36 -1.51 3.72
CA GLY A 59 -7.66 -2.07 4.11
C GLY A 59 -7.98 -1.92 5.59
N VAL A 60 -7.30 -1.00 6.30
CA VAL A 60 -7.52 -0.79 7.75
C VAL A 60 -8.70 0.12 8.02
N HIS A 61 -9.41 -0.14 9.12
CA HIS A 61 -10.44 0.75 9.62
C HIS A 61 -9.85 1.66 10.70
N GLY A 62 -9.61 2.94 10.39
CA GLY A 62 -9.01 3.89 11.34
C GLY A 62 -9.99 4.52 12.34
N TYR A 63 -11.29 4.23 12.22
CA TYR A 63 -12.31 4.65 13.19
C TYR A 63 -13.08 3.44 13.72
N PRO A 64 -13.54 3.47 14.98
CA PRO A 64 -14.48 2.49 15.49
C PRO A 64 -15.76 2.43 14.65
N SER A 65 -16.33 1.23 14.52
CA SER A 65 -17.59 1.05 13.81
C SER A 65 -18.76 1.74 14.53
N PRO A 66 -19.80 2.18 13.81
CA PRO A 66 -21.05 2.66 14.42
C PRO A 66 -21.66 1.66 15.40
N ASP A 67 -21.54 0.36 15.12
CA ASP A 67 -22.06 -0.71 15.98
C ASP A 67 -21.40 -0.72 17.37
N LEU A 68 -20.12 -0.34 17.45
CA LEU A 68 -19.41 -0.21 18.72
C LEU A 68 -20.02 0.89 19.60
N TYR A 69 -20.40 2.02 19.00
CA TYR A 69 -21.06 3.10 19.73
C TYR A 69 -22.50 2.72 20.10
N ALA A 70 -23.24 2.07 19.19
CA ALA A 70 -24.58 1.57 19.48
C ALA A 70 -24.58 0.57 20.65
N ASP A 71 -23.58 -0.32 20.71
CA ASP A 71 -23.39 -1.26 21.80
C ASP A 71 -23.06 -0.56 23.13
N ALA A 72 -22.21 0.46 23.09
CA ALA A 72 -21.84 1.25 24.26
C ALA A 72 -23.05 2.02 24.83
N VAL A 73 -23.95 2.53 23.98
CA VAL A 73 -25.21 3.14 24.44
C VAL A 73 -26.14 2.09 25.04
N ARG A 74 -26.30 0.94 24.37
CA ARG A 74 -27.16 -0.16 24.85
C ARG A 74 -26.73 -0.72 26.21
N THR A 75 -25.43 -0.75 26.47
CA THR A 75 -24.86 -1.24 27.73
C THR A 75 -24.78 -0.16 28.82
N GLY A 76 -25.22 1.07 28.52
CA GLY A 76 -25.16 2.21 29.45
C GLY A 76 -23.77 2.76 29.71
N ARG A 77 -22.79 2.40 28.86
CA ARG A 77 -21.41 2.91 28.92
C ARG A 77 -21.30 4.34 28.36
N LEU A 78 -22.15 4.65 27.38
CA LEU A 78 -22.36 5.99 26.86
C LEU A 78 -23.83 6.37 27.05
N VAL A 79 -24.08 7.63 27.36
CA VAL A 79 -25.42 8.21 27.26
C VAL A 79 -25.54 9.02 25.96
N PRO A 80 -26.74 9.14 25.36
CA PRO A 80 -26.93 9.92 24.13
C PRO A 80 -26.39 11.36 24.21
N GLU A 81 -26.41 11.97 25.38
CA GLU A 81 -25.86 13.29 25.66
C GLU A 81 -24.34 13.37 25.39
N ASP A 82 -23.60 12.29 25.63
CA ASP A 82 -22.15 12.23 25.35
C ASP A 82 -21.87 12.39 23.85
N LEU A 83 -22.74 11.82 23.00
CA LEU A 83 -22.61 11.93 21.54
C LEU A 83 -22.88 13.35 21.06
N TRP A 84 -23.86 14.03 21.67
CA TRP A 84 -24.16 15.43 21.34
C TRP A 84 -23.04 16.36 21.76
N HIS A 85 -22.50 16.17 22.97
CA HIS A 85 -21.36 16.95 23.45
C HIS A 85 -20.15 16.83 22.51
N ALA A 86 -19.84 15.61 22.06
CA ALA A 86 -18.74 15.36 21.12
C ALA A 86 -18.97 16.02 19.75
N LEU A 87 -20.21 16.07 19.25
CA LEU A 87 -20.55 16.73 17.99
C LEU A 87 -20.41 18.25 18.08
N ASP A 88 -20.83 18.84 19.21
CA ASP A 88 -20.74 20.26 19.48
C ASP A 88 -19.27 20.71 19.60
N GLU A 89 -18.43 19.95 20.31
CA GLU A 89 -16.98 20.25 20.44
C GLU A 89 -16.23 20.24 19.10
N HIS A 90 -16.60 19.34 18.19
CA HIS A 90 -15.93 19.18 16.90
C HIS A 90 -16.54 19.98 15.75
N GLY A 91 -17.55 20.83 16.01
CA GLY A 91 -18.12 21.74 15.02
C GLY A 91 -18.66 21.02 13.78
N SER A 92 -19.16 19.79 13.95
CA SER A 92 -19.64 18.98 12.82
C SER A 92 -20.97 19.53 12.30
N GLU A 93 -20.91 20.43 11.31
CA GLU A 93 -22.07 20.93 10.55
C GLU A 93 -22.80 19.83 9.74
N LYS A 94 -22.31 18.58 9.76
CA LYS A 94 -23.02 17.42 9.20
C LYS A 94 -24.12 16.95 10.15
N THR A 95 -25.11 17.82 10.30
CA THR A 95 -26.32 17.63 11.07
C THR A 95 -27.17 16.52 10.43
N ALA A 96 -26.98 15.27 10.84
CA ALA A 96 -28.13 14.38 10.94
C ALA A 96 -28.95 14.91 12.13
N GLY A 97 -30.16 15.41 11.84
CA GLY A 97 -30.98 16.20 12.75
C GLY A 97 -30.99 15.68 14.19
N ARG A 98 -30.75 16.60 15.14
CA ARG A 98 -31.06 16.38 16.55
C ARG A 98 -32.53 15.95 16.63
N PRO A 99 -32.88 14.77 17.15
CA PRO A 99 -34.27 14.42 17.31
C PRO A 99 -34.88 15.44 18.27
N ALA A 100 -35.92 16.15 17.84
CA ALA A 100 -36.77 16.88 18.75
C ALA A 100 -37.31 15.89 19.79
N ALA A 101 -37.46 16.33 21.03
CA ALA A 101 -37.68 15.51 22.23
C ALA A 101 -38.88 14.54 22.19
N ASP A 102 -39.68 14.54 21.12
CA ASP A 102 -40.94 13.84 20.99
C ASP A 102 -40.99 13.11 19.63
N GLY A 103 -40.34 11.94 19.51
CA GLY A 103 -40.44 11.14 18.28
C GLY A 103 -39.50 9.95 18.24
N GLU A 104 -40.08 8.77 18.01
CA GLU A 104 -39.42 7.47 17.94
C GLU A 104 -38.06 7.49 17.23
N VAL A 105 -37.08 6.83 17.84
CA VAL A 105 -35.74 6.60 17.30
C VAL A 105 -35.86 5.66 16.09
N GLY A 106 -36.20 6.24 14.94
CA GLY A 106 -36.08 5.59 13.64
C GLY A 106 -34.61 5.36 13.34
N ALA A 107 -34.17 4.11 13.47
CA ALA A 107 -32.85 3.63 13.07
C ALA A 107 -32.65 3.82 11.55
N SER A 108 -32.34 5.04 11.12
CA SER A 108 -32.04 5.32 9.72
C SER A 108 -31.15 6.54 9.55
N GLY A 109 -30.12 6.63 10.39
CA GLY A 109 -28.94 7.45 10.11
C GLY A 109 -27.83 6.58 9.54
N THR A 110 -27.98 6.01 8.34
CA THR A 110 -26.83 5.41 7.66
C THR A 110 -25.89 6.54 7.28
N VAL A 111 -24.95 6.89 8.17
CA VAL A 111 -23.68 7.47 7.76
C VAL A 111 -23.04 6.39 6.90
N ARG A 112 -23.32 6.42 5.59
CA ARG A 112 -22.54 5.67 4.62
C ARG A 112 -21.15 6.23 4.74
N ALA A 113 -20.30 5.54 5.52
CA ALA A 113 -18.86 5.60 5.34
C ALA A 113 -18.68 5.50 3.83
N ARG A 114 -18.25 6.62 3.23
CA ARG A 114 -18.11 6.76 1.78
C ARG A 114 -17.23 5.58 1.39
N GLY A 115 -17.84 4.56 0.79
CA GLY A 115 -17.19 3.26 0.60
C GLY A 115 -15.83 3.56 0.03
N ALA A 116 -14.77 3.20 0.77
CA ALA A 116 -13.42 3.42 0.34
C ALA A 116 -13.39 2.89 -1.09
N ARG A 117 -13.21 3.80 -2.07
CA ARG A 117 -12.93 3.35 -3.44
C ARG A 117 -11.81 2.33 -3.27
N ALA A 118 -11.92 1.18 -3.95
CA ALA A 118 -10.89 0.16 -4.02
C ALA A 118 -9.63 0.66 -4.75
N GLY A 119 -9.21 1.89 -4.46
CA GLY A 119 -8.16 2.63 -5.12
C GLY A 119 -6.77 2.23 -4.67
N GLY A 120 -6.63 1.23 -3.79
CA GLY A 120 -5.36 0.53 -3.55
C GLY A 120 -5.17 -0.70 -4.43
N THR A 121 -6.11 -1.02 -5.33
CA THR A 121 -6.01 -2.20 -6.19
C THR A 121 -5.03 -1.92 -7.34
N THR A 122 -3.86 -2.54 -7.28
CA THR A 122 -2.82 -2.46 -8.33
C THR A 122 -3.34 -2.95 -9.68
N THR A 123 -2.67 -2.55 -10.76
CA THR A 123 -2.98 -3.02 -12.11
C THR A 123 -2.98 -4.54 -12.20
N LEU A 124 -2.03 -5.20 -11.53
CA LEU A 124 -1.97 -6.66 -11.46
C LEU A 124 -3.11 -7.27 -10.66
N ALA A 125 -3.52 -6.67 -9.54
CA ALA A 125 -4.67 -7.14 -8.77
C ALA A 125 -6.00 -6.97 -9.53
N ARG A 126 -6.15 -5.90 -10.31
CA ARG A 126 -7.30 -5.72 -11.23
C ARG A 126 -7.31 -6.79 -12.32
N TYR A 127 -6.14 -7.13 -12.87
CA TYR A 127 -6.00 -8.20 -13.84
C TYR A 127 -6.43 -9.55 -13.24
N ASP A 128 -5.94 -9.88 -12.04
CA ASP A 128 -6.31 -11.10 -11.31
C ASP A 128 -7.82 -11.20 -11.09
N ALA A 129 -8.46 -10.14 -10.60
CA ALA A 129 -9.91 -10.10 -10.41
C ALA A 129 -10.69 -10.33 -11.72
N SER A 130 -10.20 -9.79 -12.85
CA SER A 130 -10.87 -9.93 -14.14
C SER A 130 -10.67 -11.30 -14.81
N ARG A 131 -9.61 -12.03 -14.45
CA ARG A 131 -9.22 -13.30 -15.10
C ARG A 131 -9.28 -14.51 -14.17
N GLY A 132 -9.57 -14.32 -12.88
CA GLY A 132 -9.51 -15.37 -11.88
C GLY A 132 -8.10 -15.92 -11.68
N THR A 133 -7.07 -15.11 -11.93
CA THR A 133 -5.66 -15.50 -11.75
C THR A 133 -5.17 -15.12 -10.34
N ARG A 134 -3.99 -15.65 -9.97
CA ARG A 134 -3.30 -15.35 -8.69
C ARG A 134 -1.86 -14.87 -8.94
N LEU A 135 -1.68 -14.07 -9.99
CA LEU A 135 -0.37 -13.59 -10.41
C LEU A 135 0.19 -12.58 -9.40
N ALA A 136 -0.67 -11.79 -8.78
CA ALA A 136 -0.28 -10.80 -7.80
C ALA A 136 0.31 -11.46 -6.55
N GLU A 137 -0.37 -12.48 -5.99
CA GLU A 137 0.15 -13.30 -4.87
C GLU A 137 1.47 -13.99 -5.23
N SER A 138 1.56 -14.57 -6.42
CA SER A 138 2.76 -15.25 -6.90
C SER A 138 3.94 -14.27 -7.06
N THR A 139 3.66 -13.04 -7.47
CA THR A 139 4.67 -11.98 -7.63
C THR A 139 5.18 -11.52 -6.27
N ASP A 140 4.29 -11.32 -5.29
CA ASP A 140 4.70 -10.90 -3.94
C ASP A 140 5.54 -11.98 -3.25
N ALA A 141 5.19 -13.25 -3.43
CA ALA A 141 5.96 -14.37 -2.90
C ALA A 141 7.38 -14.40 -3.50
N GLU A 142 7.52 -14.13 -4.79
CA GLU A 142 8.83 -14.05 -5.45
C GLU A 142 9.63 -12.84 -4.96
N VAL A 143 9.01 -11.66 -4.82
CA VAL A 143 9.65 -10.47 -4.26
C VAL A 143 10.14 -10.76 -2.84
N ALA A 144 9.29 -11.33 -1.98
CA ALA A 144 9.64 -11.69 -0.62
C ALA A 144 10.81 -12.69 -0.56
N ARG A 145 10.77 -13.72 -1.41
CA ARG A 145 11.82 -14.73 -1.49
C ARG A 145 13.17 -14.13 -1.87
N TRP A 146 13.21 -13.24 -2.87
CA TRP A 146 14.45 -12.61 -3.32
C TRP A 146 14.98 -11.58 -2.32
N CYS A 147 14.11 -10.78 -1.71
CA CYS A 147 14.50 -9.87 -0.64
C CYS A 147 15.08 -10.62 0.57
N ALA A 148 14.45 -11.73 0.99
CA ALA A 148 14.98 -12.56 2.06
C ALA A 148 16.34 -13.18 1.71
N ALA A 149 16.51 -13.67 0.48
CA ALA A 149 17.79 -14.22 0.02
C ALA A 149 18.91 -13.16 0.01
N TYR A 150 18.59 -11.92 -0.34
CA TYR A 150 19.54 -10.80 -0.32
C TYR A 150 19.89 -10.39 1.11
N ALA A 151 18.89 -10.22 1.98
CA ALA A 151 19.10 -9.90 3.39
C ALA A 151 19.92 -10.96 4.13
N ALA A 152 19.76 -12.24 3.75
CA ALA A 152 20.55 -13.36 4.29
C ALA A 152 21.96 -13.46 3.69
N GLY A 153 22.34 -12.60 2.74
CA GLY A 153 23.64 -12.64 2.05
C GLY A 153 23.81 -13.82 1.08
N VAL A 154 22.74 -14.57 0.79
CA VAL A 154 22.75 -15.70 -0.15
C VAL A 154 22.67 -15.22 -1.60
N LEU A 155 22.01 -14.08 -1.84
CA LEU A 155 21.92 -13.44 -3.14
C LEU A 155 22.94 -12.28 -3.22
N ALA A 156 23.97 -12.45 -4.05
CA ALA A 156 24.98 -11.42 -4.29
C ALA A 156 25.40 -11.39 -5.77
N HIS A 157 25.72 -10.19 -6.26
CA HIS A 157 26.34 -10.01 -7.56
C HIS A 157 27.88 -10.20 -7.43
N PRO A 158 28.57 -10.88 -8.36
CA PRO A 158 30.01 -11.09 -8.29
C PRO A 158 30.83 -9.79 -8.16
N ASP A 159 30.44 -8.75 -8.90
CA ASP A 159 31.13 -7.46 -8.91
C ASP A 159 30.63 -6.49 -7.82
N GLY A 160 29.84 -6.98 -6.86
CA GLY A 160 29.09 -6.15 -5.93
C GLY A 160 27.90 -5.44 -6.60
N GLY A 161 27.11 -4.70 -5.81
CA GLY A 161 25.91 -4.00 -6.26
C GLY A 161 24.75 -4.12 -5.27
N GLY A 162 23.60 -3.57 -5.65
CA GLY A 162 22.36 -3.68 -4.87
C GLY A 162 21.53 -4.92 -5.20
N LEU A 163 20.41 -5.06 -4.48
CA LEU A 163 19.42 -6.15 -4.64
C LEU A 163 19.07 -6.44 -6.10
N TYR A 164 18.74 -5.40 -6.88
CA TYR A 164 18.32 -5.55 -8.27
C TYR A 164 19.42 -6.16 -9.16
N ALA A 165 20.67 -5.69 -9.01
CA ALA A 165 21.79 -6.20 -9.80
C ALA A 165 22.05 -7.69 -9.48
N ALA A 166 22.05 -8.04 -8.20
CA ALA A 166 22.21 -9.41 -7.75
C ALA A 166 21.07 -10.32 -8.23
N TRP A 167 19.82 -9.88 -8.09
CA TRP A 167 18.64 -10.57 -8.59
C TRP A 167 18.69 -10.78 -10.10
N ARG A 168 18.95 -9.74 -10.89
CA ARG A 168 19.00 -9.80 -12.36
C ARG A 168 20.05 -10.80 -12.85
N TRP A 169 21.20 -10.90 -12.16
CA TRP A 169 22.25 -11.84 -12.50
C TRP A 169 21.84 -13.31 -12.30
N VAL A 170 21.09 -13.60 -11.24
CA VAL A 170 20.64 -14.97 -10.92
C VAL A 170 19.34 -15.36 -11.64
N VAL A 171 18.37 -14.44 -11.75
CA VAL A 171 17.00 -14.75 -12.20
C VAL A 171 16.96 -15.32 -13.63
N ALA A 172 17.89 -14.90 -14.49
CA ALA A 172 18.01 -15.43 -15.84
C ALA A 172 18.42 -16.92 -15.88
N ARG A 173 19.01 -17.44 -14.78
CA ARG A 173 19.51 -18.80 -14.60
C ARG A 173 18.64 -19.64 -13.66
N ASP A 174 17.75 -19.02 -12.90
CA ASP A 174 16.88 -19.71 -11.95
C ASP A 174 15.84 -20.61 -12.65
N PRO A 175 15.84 -21.94 -12.43
CA PRO A 175 14.91 -22.85 -13.10
C PRO A 175 13.44 -22.63 -12.75
N ALA A 176 13.12 -22.18 -11.53
CA ALA A 176 11.74 -21.97 -11.10
C ALA A 176 11.15 -20.74 -11.78
N THR A 177 11.85 -19.60 -11.74
CA THR A 177 11.45 -18.36 -12.40
C THR A 177 11.40 -18.54 -13.93
N ARG A 178 12.36 -19.26 -14.54
CA ARG A 178 12.34 -19.54 -15.99
C ARG A 178 11.16 -20.41 -16.44
N ARG A 179 10.69 -21.32 -15.58
CA ARG A 179 9.49 -22.14 -15.83
C ARG A 179 8.23 -21.28 -15.72
N LEU A 180 8.11 -20.49 -14.64
CA LEU A 180 6.99 -19.57 -14.43
C LEU A 180 6.87 -18.51 -15.54
N ALA A 181 7.99 -17.95 -15.99
CA ALA A 181 8.00 -16.88 -16.99
C ALA A 181 7.65 -17.35 -18.41
N GLY A 182 7.79 -18.64 -18.73
CA GLY A 182 7.61 -19.16 -20.09
C GLY A 182 8.56 -18.54 -21.12
N VAL A 183 8.31 -18.77 -22.42
CA VAL A 183 9.21 -18.28 -23.50
C VAL A 183 9.26 -16.75 -23.54
N ARG A 184 8.10 -16.09 -23.50
CA ARG A 184 8.00 -14.64 -23.59
C ARG A 184 8.56 -13.95 -22.34
N GLY A 185 8.27 -14.47 -21.15
CA GLY A 185 8.82 -13.89 -19.92
C GLY A 185 10.32 -14.07 -19.80
N ARG A 186 10.89 -15.17 -20.32
CA ARG A 186 12.36 -15.31 -20.42
C ARG A 186 13.00 -14.25 -21.31
N ALA A 187 12.36 -13.91 -22.44
CA ALA A 187 12.85 -12.82 -23.29
C ALA A 187 12.79 -11.46 -22.56
N VAL A 188 11.72 -11.22 -21.80
CA VAL A 188 11.59 -10.01 -20.96
C VAL A 188 12.68 -9.94 -19.89
N LEU A 189 12.92 -11.04 -19.16
CA LEU A 189 13.97 -11.12 -18.14
C LEU A 189 15.37 -10.88 -18.73
N ALA A 190 15.62 -11.37 -19.94
CA ALA A 190 16.89 -11.17 -20.64
C ALA A 190 17.06 -9.73 -21.16
N SER A 191 15.96 -9.01 -21.44
CA SER A 191 15.99 -7.63 -21.93
C SER A 191 15.93 -6.58 -20.80
N LEU A 192 16.01 -7.00 -19.53
CA LEU A 192 15.92 -6.07 -18.41
C LEU A 192 17.13 -5.11 -18.40
N PRO A 193 16.89 -3.79 -18.20
CA PRO A 193 17.95 -2.80 -18.05
C PRO A 193 18.93 -3.13 -16.92
N ASP A 194 20.16 -2.61 -17.01
CA ASP A 194 21.17 -2.78 -15.96
C ASP A 194 20.80 -2.07 -14.65
N ARG A 195 20.09 -0.94 -14.75
CA ARG A 195 19.68 -0.12 -13.61
C ARG A 195 18.24 -0.43 -13.18
N ALA A 196 18.01 -0.41 -11.87
CA ALA A 196 16.69 -0.70 -11.29
C ALA A 196 15.65 0.35 -11.70
N GLU A 197 16.05 1.62 -11.72
CA GLU A 197 15.17 2.75 -12.05
C GLU A 197 14.66 2.63 -13.49
N ASP A 198 15.55 2.28 -14.42
CA ASP A 198 15.19 2.07 -15.83
C ASP A 198 14.24 0.87 -16.00
N ALA A 199 14.44 -0.19 -15.21
CA ALA A 199 13.57 -1.35 -15.23
C ALA A 199 12.16 -1.04 -14.67
N ILE A 200 12.08 -0.21 -13.62
CA ILE A 200 10.80 0.26 -13.07
C ILE A 200 10.08 1.14 -14.09
N LEU A 201 10.76 2.13 -14.70
CA LEU A 201 10.17 2.99 -15.73
C LEU A 201 9.63 2.18 -16.92
N ALA A 202 10.44 1.26 -17.45
CA ALA A 202 10.02 0.39 -18.54
C ALA A 202 8.84 -0.53 -18.14
N SER A 203 8.77 -0.94 -16.88
CA SER A 203 7.66 -1.76 -16.37
C SER A 203 6.38 -0.94 -16.25
N LEU A 204 6.46 0.28 -15.70
CA LEU A 204 5.32 1.21 -15.59
C LEU A 204 4.76 1.57 -16.98
N GLU A 205 5.64 1.84 -17.94
CA GLU A 205 5.25 2.12 -19.33
C GLU A 205 4.50 0.93 -19.94
N ARG A 206 5.02 -0.30 -19.77
CA ARG A 206 4.36 -1.52 -20.28
C ARG A 206 3.03 -1.83 -19.59
N LEU A 207 2.87 -1.44 -18.34
CA LEU A 207 1.61 -1.54 -17.60
C LEU A 207 0.62 -0.42 -17.98
N GLY A 208 1.06 0.59 -18.74
CA GLY A 208 0.25 1.75 -19.10
C GLY A 208 -0.03 2.68 -17.92
N VAL A 209 0.85 2.67 -16.90
CA VAL A 209 0.70 3.48 -15.69
C VAL A 209 1.46 4.79 -15.87
N ALA A 210 0.74 5.91 -15.91
CA ALA A 210 1.30 7.23 -16.17
C ALA A 210 0.86 8.28 -15.15
N GLY A 211 1.70 9.31 -14.95
CA GLY A 211 1.36 10.52 -14.21
C GLY A 211 0.79 10.25 -12.81
N VAL A 212 -0.44 10.71 -12.59
CA VAL A 212 -1.14 10.65 -11.29
C VAL A 212 -1.39 9.23 -10.77
N ASP A 213 -1.50 8.24 -11.66
CA ASP A 213 -1.75 6.85 -11.25
C ASP A 213 -0.47 6.14 -10.79
N ARG A 214 0.70 6.71 -11.10
CA ARG A 214 2.00 6.11 -10.74
C ARG A 214 2.14 5.98 -9.23
N MET A 215 1.84 7.03 -8.49
CA MET A 215 1.95 7.03 -7.02
C MET A 215 1.03 5.99 -6.39
N ASP A 216 -0.20 5.90 -6.87
CA ASP A 216 -1.19 4.94 -6.38
C ASP A 216 -0.79 3.50 -6.72
N GLU A 217 -0.23 3.27 -7.91
CA GLU A 217 0.28 1.96 -8.31
C GLU A 217 1.48 1.54 -7.45
N LEU A 218 2.47 2.42 -7.25
CA LEU A 218 3.63 2.12 -6.40
C LEU A 218 3.22 1.87 -4.95
N SER A 219 2.36 2.74 -4.38
CA SER A 219 1.86 2.60 -3.01
C SER A 219 1.07 1.30 -2.85
N GLY A 220 0.22 0.96 -3.83
CA GLY A 220 -0.53 -0.29 -3.83
C GLY A 220 0.35 -1.53 -3.96
N GLN A 221 1.43 -1.48 -4.74
CA GLN A 221 2.39 -2.59 -4.83
C GLN A 221 3.12 -2.80 -3.50
N LEU A 222 3.57 -1.73 -2.86
CA LEU A 222 4.24 -1.79 -1.56
C LEU A 222 3.30 -2.26 -0.43
N ALA A 223 2.05 -1.78 -0.42
CA ALA A 223 1.04 -2.17 0.56
C ALA A 223 0.65 -3.66 0.48
N ARG A 224 0.86 -4.31 -0.67
CA ARG A 224 0.61 -5.75 -0.85
C ARG A 224 1.75 -6.62 -0.35
N LEU A 225 2.94 -6.06 -0.14
CA LEU A 225 4.06 -6.83 0.38
C LEU A 225 3.78 -7.24 1.84
N PRO A 226 4.17 -8.47 2.23
CA PRO A 226 4.00 -8.91 3.61
C PRO A 226 4.77 -8.01 4.58
N GLY A 227 4.40 -8.01 5.86
CA GLY A 227 4.91 -7.09 6.88
C GLY A 227 6.44 -6.88 6.91
N TRP A 228 7.26 -7.83 6.45
CA TRP A 228 8.71 -7.66 6.35
C TRP A 228 9.16 -6.48 5.48
N ALA A 229 8.34 -5.97 4.56
CA ALA A 229 8.68 -4.79 3.77
C ALA A 229 9.03 -3.58 4.65
N GLY A 230 8.40 -3.47 5.83
CA GLY A 230 8.74 -2.43 6.80
C GLY A 230 10.13 -2.58 7.45
N HIS A 231 10.80 -3.74 7.36
CA HIS A 231 12.19 -3.91 7.84
C HIS A 231 13.24 -3.47 6.81
N ALA A 232 12.84 -3.26 5.54
CA ALA A 232 13.73 -2.98 4.43
C ALA A 232 13.64 -1.52 3.92
N LEU A 233 12.73 -0.73 4.49
CA LEU A 233 12.52 0.70 4.25
C LEU A 233 13.10 1.52 5.40
#